data_AF-A0A8B6Y1W6-F1
#
_entry.id   AF-A0A8B6Y1W6-F1
#
_cell.length_a   1.000
_cell.length_b   1.000
_cell.length_c   1.000
_cell.angle_alpha   90.00
_cell.angle_beta   90.00
_cell.angle_gamma   90.00
#
_symmetry.space_group_name_H-M   'P 1'
#
loop_
_entity.id
_entity.type
_entity.pdbx_description
1 polymer ?
#
loop_
_entity_poly.entity_id
_entity_poly.type
_entity_poly.pdbx_seq_one_letter_code
_entity_poly.pdbx_strand_id
1 'polypeptide(L)'
;MKLFWDEQQKYLNTSKQGIRYHPMIIRYCLGLVSKPPAVYEEIRFNEKTNSGFVILPSQRRLRDYKNYIRPQRGFNHEIVNELSLKVKNFSDQERFVTLLLDEMKIQENFVWDKYSGDLIGFVDLGDTNINYATLNKADEIAKHVLVFLVRGIVNPFKYSFANFATTNIQAIQLFPLFWKTVSILELSCNLKVIATTSDGASCNRKFFSLHFHMTEMQDNNKNVKFTYRIKNKFADDDRYVCFIADPPHLIKTARNCLFHSASGKGRYMWNTDSHILWNHISDLFYEDLNCGLHTCPNLSLEHIRLSPFSKMNVRLAAQVLSSSVSIALKTFGPAEASRTAEYCQMFNNFFDCVNVKNIVDCTRKQNPFSEPFYLISDERLKWLTEVF
;
A
#
# COMPACT_ATOMS: atom_id res chain seq x y z
N MET A 1 -15.44 28.35 16.42
CA MET A 1 -14.72 29.60 16.76
C MET A 1 -15.04 30.08 18.17
N LYS A 2 -16.31 30.31 18.54
CA LYS A 2 -16.70 30.78 19.89
C LYS A 2 -16.07 29.98 21.05
N LEU A 3 -16.27 28.65 21.06
CA LEU A 3 -15.69 27.76 22.08
C LEU A 3 -14.19 27.93 22.29
N PHE A 4 -13.44 28.16 21.20
CA PHE A 4 -11.99 28.30 21.28
C PHE A 4 -11.61 29.56 22.06
N TRP A 5 -12.22 30.70 21.73
CA TRP A 5 -11.94 31.97 22.39
C TRP A 5 -12.47 32.03 23.83
N ASP A 6 -13.64 31.43 24.09
CA ASP A 6 -14.20 31.32 25.45
C ASP A 6 -13.22 30.55 26.38
N GLU A 7 -12.68 29.42 25.89
CA GLU A 7 -11.68 28.67 26.64
C GLU A 7 -10.35 29.42 26.76
N GLN A 8 -9.89 30.17 25.74
CA GLN A 8 -8.69 31.01 25.85
C GLN A 8 -8.83 32.09 26.94
N GLN A 9 -9.97 32.78 26.99
CA GLN A 9 -10.27 33.77 28.04
C GLN A 9 -10.25 33.14 29.43
N LYS A 10 -10.85 31.96 29.57
CA LYS A 10 -10.80 31.19 30.81
C LYS A 10 -9.37 30.80 31.19
N TYR A 11 -8.55 30.39 30.23
CA TYR A 11 -7.15 30.00 30.50
C TYR A 11 -6.29 31.18 30.93
N LEU A 12 -6.54 32.38 30.38
CA LEU A 12 -5.87 33.63 30.79
C LEU A 12 -6.14 33.96 32.27
N ASN A 13 -7.35 33.69 32.74
CA ASN A 13 -7.79 33.98 34.11
C ASN A 13 -7.48 32.84 35.10
N THR A 14 -6.96 31.71 34.63
CA THR A 14 -6.67 30.53 35.48
C THR A 14 -5.19 30.50 35.85
N SER A 15 -4.87 30.05 37.07
CA SER A 15 -3.47 29.86 37.45
C SER A 15 -2.79 28.83 36.52
N LYS A 16 -1.52 29.08 36.17
CA LYS A 16 -0.77 28.27 35.18
C LYS A 16 -0.72 26.78 35.51
N GLN A 17 -0.68 26.45 36.80
CA GLN A 17 -0.62 25.07 37.29
C GLN A 17 -2.01 24.40 37.35
N GLY A 18 -3.09 25.19 37.33
CA GLY A 18 -4.48 24.73 37.42
C GLY A 18 -5.21 24.56 36.09
N ILE A 19 -4.57 24.87 34.95
CA ILE A 19 -5.25 24.84 33.64
C ILE A 19 -5.66 23.41 33.26
N ARG A 20 -6.97 23.19 33.23
CA ARG A 20 -7.62 22.01 32.66
C ARG A 20 -8.16 22.35 31.27
N TYR A 21 -7.45 21.88 30.24
CA TYR A 21 -7.85 22.13 28.86
C TYR A 21 -9.10 21.33 28.51
N HIS A 22 -10.03 21.99 27.82
CA HIS A 22 -11.21 21.34 27.27
C HIS A 22 -10.81 20.25 26.23
N PRO A 23 -11.49 19.08 26.20
CA PRO A 23 -11.12 17.97 25.30
C PRO A 23 -11.07 18.35 23.81
N MET A 24 -11.96 19.24 23.35
CA MET A 24 -11.93 19.74 21.97
C MET A 24 -10.67 20.58 21.66
N ILE A 25 -10.14 21.30 22.65
CA ILE A 25 -8.87 22.03 22.50
C ILE A 25 -7.71 21.04 22.40
N ILE A 26 -7.67 20.01 23.24
CA ILE A 26 -6.66 18.94 23.14
C ILE A 26 -6.71 18.30 21.74
N ARG A 27 -7.90 17.90 21.27
CA ARG A 27 -8.09 17.31 19.95
C ARG A 27 -7.61 18.23 18.82
N TYR A 28 -7.94 19.52 18.89
CA TYR A 28 -7.45 20.51 17.95
C TYR A 28 -5.92 20.63 17.96
N CYS A 29 -5.32 20.69 19.15
CA CYS A 29 -3.86 20.77 19.30
C CYS A 29 -3.14 19.51 18.81
N LEU A 30 -3.72 18.32 19.01
CA LEU A 30 -3.19 17.08 18.43
C LEU A 30 -3.15 17.15 16.90
N GLY A 31 -4.19 17.72 16.27
CA GLY A 31 -4.23 17.95 14.82
C GLY A 31 -3.24 19.02 14.33
N LEU A 32 -2.89 19.99 15.16
CA LEU A 32 -1.82 20.95 14.85
C LEU A 32 -0.44 20.30 14.98
N VAL A 33 -0.17 19.56 16.07
CA VAL A 33 1.10 18.89 16.32
C VAL A 33 1.35 17.70 15.39
N SER A 34 0.31 17.15 14.75
CA SER A 34 0.50 16.17 13.67
C SER A 34 1.10 16.78 12.39
N LYS A 35 1.10 18.12 12.27
CA LYS A 35 1.84 18.88 11.25
C LYS A 35 3.24 19.23 11.83
N PRO A 36 4.08 20.06 11.17
CA PRO A 36 5.38 20.42 11.73
C PRO A 36 5.27 20.98 13.16
N PRO A 37 5.90 20.34 14.18
CA PRO A 37 5.77 20.76 15.58
C PRO A 37 6.33 22.16 15.87
N ALA A 38 7.25 22.64 15.02
CA ALA A 38 7.80 23.99 15.12
C ALA A 38 6.70 25.06 15.02
N VAL A 39 5.77 24.90 14.07
CA VAL A 39 4.64 25.83 13.88
C VAL A 39 3.75 25.85 15.12
N TYR A 40 3.58 24.71 15.79
CA TYR A 40 2.81 24.65 17.04
C TYR A 40 3.48 25.47 18.15
N GLU A 41 4.81 25.41 18.30
CA GLU A 41 5.53 26.20 19.30
C GLU A 41 5.57 27.70 18.97
N GLU A 42 5.56 28.08 17.69
CA GLU A 42 5.44 29.49 17.29
C GLU A 42 4.07 30.08 17.67
N ILE A 43 3.00 29.29 17.62
CA ILE A 43 1.64 29.73 18.00
C ILE A 43 1.46 29.70 19.51
N ARG A 44 1.97 28.65 20.15
CA ARG A 44 1.82 28.42 21.59
C ARG A 44 2.57 29.48 22.39
N PHE A 45 1.84 30.16 23.27
CA PHE A 45 2.39 31.15 24.19
C PHE A 45 3.42 30.50 25.11
N ASN A 46 4.64 31.03 25.07
CA ASN A 46 5.76 30.65 25.91
C ASN A 46 6.34 31.89 26.58
N GLU A 47 6.09 31.99 27.88
CA GLU A 47 6.51 33.12 28.70
C GLU A 47 8.03 33.28 28.80
N LYS A 48 8.80 32.17 28.78
CA LYS A 48 10.26 32.24 28.91
C LYS A 48 10.91 32.92 27.71
N THR A 49 10.35 32.73 26.53
CA THR A 49 10.84 33.27 25.27
C THR A 49 10.02 34.47 24.80
N ASN A 50 8.96 34.83 25.54
CA ASN A 50 7.95 35.81 25.17
C ASN A 50 7.44 35.65 23.73
N SER A 51 7.28 34.39 23.30
CA SER A 51 6.88 34.03 21.93
C SER A 51 5.52 33.37 21.92
N GLY A 52 4.86 33.40 20.76
CA GLY A 52 3.50 32.88 20.60
C GLY A 52 2.44 33.75 21.25
N PHE A 53 1.18 33.42 21.00
CA PHE A 53 0.05 34.30 21.33
C PHE A 53 -1.19 33.53 21.81
N VAL A 54 -1.13 32.19 21.88
CA VAL A 54 -2.27 31.35 22.31
C VAL A 54 -1.87 30.43 23.46
N ILE A 55 -2.67 30.38 24.52
CA ILE A 55 -2.44 29.45 25.64
C ILE A 55 -2.81 28.04 25.20
N LEU A 56 -1.80 27.23 24.89
CA LEU A 56 -1.96 25.86 24.40
C LEU A 56 -1.21 24.84 25.29
N PRO A 57 -1.69 23.58 25.34
CA PRO A 57 -1.03 22.48 26.04
C PRO A 57 0.45 22.34 25.68
N SER A 58 1.28 21.90 26.63
CA SER A 58 2.66 21.52 26.28
C SER A 58 2.68 20.29 25.38
N GLN A 59 3.71 20.16 24.53
CA GLN A 59 3.91 18.93 23.75
C GLN A 59 4.01 17.68 24.63
N ARG A 60 4.54 17.79 25.84
CA ARG A 60 4.54 16.67 26.80
C ARG A 60 3.11 16.20 27.08
N ARG A 61 2.22 17.13 27.45
CA ARG A 61 0.81 16.82 27.69
C ARG A 61 0.15 16.21 26.44
N LEU A 62 0.43 16.74 25.25
CA LEU A 62 -0.11 16.19 24.00
C LEU A 62 0.42 14.79 23.68
N ARG A 63 1.69 14.48 24.00
CA ARG A 63 2.22 13.11 23.86
C ARG A 63 1.51 12.13 24.78
N ASP A 64 1.18 12.55 25.99
CA ASP A 64 0.43 11.71 26.94
C ASP A 64 -0.97 11.36 26.39
N TYR A 65 -1.65 12.34 25.77
CA TYR A 65 -2.93 12.09 25.08
C TYR A 65 -2.78 11.27 23.79
N LYS A 66 -1.72 11.51 23.01
CA LYS A 66 -1.46 10.78 21.75
C LYS A 66 -1.23 9.30 22.01
N ASN A 67 -0.48 8.96 23.06
CA ASN A 67 -0.11 7.60 23.42
C ASN A 67 -1.06 7.02 24.48
N TYR A 68 -2.34 7.41 24.44
CA TYR A 68 -3.37 6.86 25.33
C TYR A 68 -3.44 5.34 25.21
N ILE A 69 -3.52 4.84 23.97
CA ILE A 69 -3.26 3.43 23.66
C ILE A 69 -1.75 3.28 23.48
N ARG A 70 -1.13 2.44 24.32
CA ARG A 70 0.31 2.16 24.22
C ARG A 70 0.59 1.37 22.94
N PRO A 71 1.52 1.81 22.08
CA PRO A 71 1.92 1.02 20.91
C PRO A 71 2.49 -0.32 21.36
N GLN A 72 1.87 -1.40 20.88
CA GLN A 72 2.33 -2.76 21.11
C GLN A 72 2.45 -3.47 19.76
N ARG A 73 3.35 -4.45 19.69
CA ARG A 73 3.48 -5.33 18.52
C ARG A 73 2.35 -6.35 18.52
N GLY A 74 1.96 -6.75 17.33
CA GLY A 74 0.88 -7.69 17.10
C GLY A 74 -0.52 -7.12 17.30
N PHE A 75 -1.40 -7.97 17.79
CA PHE A 75 -2.83 -7.71 17.89
C PHE A 75 -3.16 -7.06 19.24
N ASN A 76 -3.20 -5.74 19.28
CA ASN A 76 -3.55 -4.99 20.50
C ASN A 76 -5.08 -4.95 20.68
N HIS A 77 -5.58 -5.49 21.79
CA HIS A 77 -7.01 -5.52 22.12
C HIS A 77 -7.66 -4.13 22.19
N GLU A 78 -6.94 -3.10 22.66
CA GLU A 78 -7.48 -1.73 22.71
C GLU A 78 -7.68 -1.15 21.30
N ILE A 79 -6.78 -1.49 20.36
CA ILE A 79 -6.89 -1.12 18.94
C ILE A 79 -8.08 -1.83 18.30
N VAL A 80 -8.27 -3.12 18.60
CA VAL A 80 -9.44 -3.89 18.13
C VAL A 80 -10.73 -3.25 18.64
N ASN A 81 -10.81 -2.91 19.93
CA ASN A 81 -11.98 -2.27 20.51
C ASN A 81 -12.26 -0.90 19.89
N GLU A 82 -11.22 -0.09 19.66
CA GLU A 82 -11.37 1.21 18.99
C GLU A 82 -11.86 1.05 17.55
N LEU A 83 -11.36 0.04 16.83
CA LEU A 83 -11.83 -0.30 15.48
C LEU A 83 -13.31 -0.68 15.49
N SER A 84 -13.72 -1.61 16.37
CA SER A 84 -15.13 -2.03 16.51
C SER A 84 -16.05 -0.84 16.81
N LEU A 85 -15.61 0.11 17.64
CA LEU A 85 -16.37 1.34 17.91
C LEU A 85 -16.46 2.26 16.68
N LYS A 86 -15.39 2.42 15.92
CA LYS A 86 -15.36 3.26 14.71
C LYS A 86 -16.27 2.73 13.61
N VAL A 87 -16.36 1.40 13.46
CA VAL A 87 -17.15 0.75 12.41
C VAL A 87 -18.53 0.31 12.87
N LYS A 88 -18.91 0.60 14.12
CA LYS A 88 -20.19 0.22 14.71
C LYS A 88 -21.38 0.66 13.85
N ASN A 89 -21.34 1.89 13.35
CA ASN A 89 -22.42 2.51 12.59
C ASN A 89 -22.27 2.33 11.07
N PHE A 90 -21.35 1.48 10.60
CA PHE A 90 -21.23 1.17 9.18
C PHE A 90 -22.48 0.44 8.69
N SER A 91 -23.00 0.87 7.54
CA SER A 91 -23.97 0.11 6.76
C SER A 91 -23.37 -1.20 6.25
N ASP A 92 -24.21 -2.13 5.80
CA ASP A 92 -23.75 -3.44 5.32
C ASP A 92 -22.77 -3.32 4.15
N GLN A 93 -22.96 -2.34 3.25
CA GLN A 93 -22.02 -2.09 2.15
C GLN A 93 -20.67 -1.54 2.65
N GLU A 94 -20.68 -0.71 3.70
CA GLU A 94 -19.47 -0.11 4.28
C GLU A 94 -18.61 -1.09 5.07
N ARG A 95 -19.19 -2.23 5.49
CA ARG A 95 -18.47 -3.30 6.19
C ARG A 95 -17.50 -4.04 5.29
N PHE A 96 -17.63 -3.96 3.98
CA PHE A 96 -16.72 -4.61 3.05
C PHE A 96 -15.36 -3.91 3.00
N VAL A 97 -14.31 -4.67 3.31
CA VAL A 97 -12.94 -4.18 3.44
C VAL A 97 -11.94 -5.06 2.68
N THR A 98 -10.82 -4.45 2.33
CA THR A 98 -9.63 -5.11 1.81
C THR A 98 -8.49 -5.03 2.83
N LEU A 99 -7.66 -6.07 2.87
CA LEU A 99 -6.43 -6.09 3.64
C LEU A 99 -5.23 -5.74 2.76
N LEU A 100 -4.43 -4.76 3.18
CA LEU A 100 -3.17 -4.42 2.56
C LEU A 100 -2.03 -4.92 3.45
N LEU A 101 -1.11 -5.67 2.84
CA LEU A 101 0.06 -6.25 3.50
C LEU A 101 1.32 -5.68 2.87
N ASP A 102 2.17 -5.06 3.68
CA ASP A 102 3.47 -4.61 3.23
C ASP A 102 4.49 -4.61 4.37
N GLU A 103 5.76 -4.77 4.01
CA GLU A 103 6.89 -4.83 4.93
C GLU A 103 7.82 -3.62 4.68
N MET A 104 7.99 -2.79 5.70
CA MET A 104 8.79 -1.57 5.61
C MET A 104 10.15 -1.78 6.27
N LYS A 105 11.24 -1.44 5.57
CA LYS A 105 12.58 -1.46 6.15
C LYS A 105 12.72 -0.39 7.23
N ILE A 106 13.30 -0.77 8.37
CA ILE A 106 13.59 0.11 9.49
C ILE A 106 15.09 0.11 9.80
N GLN A 107 15.53 1.07 10.60
CA GLN A 107 16.89 1.06 11.13
C GLN A 107 17.00 0.02 12.25
N GLU A 108 17.97 -0.87 12.10
CA GLU A 108 18.32 -1.88 13.10
C GLU A 108 18.93 -1.19 14.32
N ASN A 109 18.20 -1.17 15.44
CA ASN A 109 18.69 -0.58 16.68
C ASN A 109 17.91 -1.11 17.88
N PHE A 110 18.51 -0.98 19.06
CA PHE A 110 17.85 -1.19 20.34
C PHE A 110 17.37 0.12 20.95
N VAL A 111 16.18 0.10 21.50
CA VAL A 111 15.58 1.22 22.23
C VAL A 111 15.12 0.71 23.58
N TRP A 112 15.66 1.29 24.64
CA TRP A 112 15.19 1.05 26.00
C TRP A 112 13.91 1.85 26.26
N ASP A 113 12.77 1.17 26.46
CA ASP A 113 11.57 1.84 26.93
C ASP A 113 11.63 2.01 28.45
N LYS A 114 11.90 3.25 28.89
CA LYS A 114 11.95 3.60 30.31
C LYS A 114 10.63 3.39 31.07
N TYR A 115 9.50 3.23 30.39
CA TYR A 115 8.21 3.05 31.04
C TYR A 115 7.89 1.58 31.30
N SER A 116 8.10 0.70 30.33
CA SER A 116 7.91 -0.74 30.53
C SER A 116 9.13 -1.42 31.12
N GLY A 117 10.33 -0.84 30.93
CA GLY A 117 11.60 -1.48 31.26
C GLY A 117 12.07 -2.47 30.19
N ASP A 118 11.41 -2.51 29.03
CA ASP A 118 11.74 -3.46 27.97
C ASP A 118 12.82 -2.92 27.04
N LEU A 119 13.67 -3.85 26.57
CA LEU A 119 14.57 -3.60 25.46
C LEU A 119 13.84 -3.92 24.14
N ILE A 120 13.47 -2.88 23.40
CA ILE A 120 12.78 -2.98 22.11
C ILE A 120 13.81 -3.05 21.00
N GLY A 121 13.58 -3.90 19.99
CA GLY A 121 14.45 -4.00 18.81
C GLY A 121 14.54 -5.41 18.24
N PHE A 122 14.07 -6.40 18.98
CA PHE A 122 14.01 -7.79 18.52
C PHE A 122 12.83 -8.02 17.55
N VAL A 123 12.95 -9.09 16.77
CA VAL A 123 11.85 -9.66 16.01
C VAL A 123 10.73 -10.07 16.96
N ASP A 124 9.51 -9.67 16.62
CA ASP A 124 8.33 -9.93 17.41
C ASP A 124 7.09 -10.03 16.51
N LEU A 125 6.61 -11.26 16.33
CA LEU A 125 5.38 -11.57 15.61
C LEU A 125 4.13 -11.48 16.48
N GLY A 126 4.23 -10.89 17.68
CA GLY A 126 3.10 -10.61 18.57
C GLY A 126 2.41 -11.85 19.14
N ASP A 127 3.03 -13.02 18.99
CA ASP A 127 2.56 -14.29 19.49
C ASP A 127 3.77 -15.17 19.83
N THR A 128 3.91 -15.51 21.11
CA THR A 128 5.05 -16.29 21.60
C THR A 128 5.13 -17.65 20.93
N ASN A 129 4.00 -18.32 20.67
CA ASN A 129 3.99 -19.63 20.02
C ASN A 129 4.48 -19.53 18.58
N ILE A 130 4.06 -18.51 17.84
CA ILE A 130 4.52 -18.27 16.47
C ILE A 130 6.02 -17.95 16.47
N ASN A 131 6.47 -17.11 17.42
CA ASN A 131 7.88 -16.78 17.60
C ASN A 131 8.71 -18.06 17.86
N TYR A 132 8.35 -18.88 18.85
CA TYR A 132 9.06 -20.14 19.15
C TYR A 132 9.01 -21.16 18.01
N ALA A 133 7.91 -21.24 17.26
CA ALA A 133 7.75 -22.23 16.20
C ALA A 133 8.50 -21.87 14.91
N THR A 134 8.79 -20.58 14.66
CA THR A 134 9.27 -20.11 13.35
C THR A 134 10.58 -19.34 13.38
N LEU A 135 10.97 -18.77 14.53
CA LEU A 135 12.23 -18.04 14.64
C LEU A 135 13.37 -19.01 14.93
N ASN A 136 14.43 -18.91 14.14
CA ASN A 136 15.66 -19.66 14.39
C ASN A 136 16.38 -19.17 15.66
N LYS A 137 16.23 -17.89 15.99
CA LYS A 137 16.85 -17.20 17.12
C LYS A 137 15.86 -16.20 17.71
N ALA A 138 15.62 -16.29 19.01
CA ALA A 138 14.69 -15.38 19.70
C ALA A 138 15.23 -13.95 19.83
N ASP A 139 16.55 -13.79 19.74
CA ASP A 139 17.29 -12.53 19.89
C ASP A 139 17.66 -11.87 18.54
N GLU A 140 17.00 -12.27 17.45
CA GLU A 140 17.24 -11.65 16.15
C GLU A 140 16.75 -10.19 16.13
N ILE A 141 17.57 -9.28 15.61
CA ILE A 141 17.26 -7.85 15.54
C ILE A 141 16.32 -7.60 14.36
N ALA A 142 15.22 -6.90 14.61
CA ALA A 142 14.27 -6.52 13.59
C ALA A 142 14.88 -5.54 12.57
N LYS A 143 14.71 -5.87 11.29
CA LYS A 143 15.17 -5.09 10.13
C LYS A 143 14.03 -4.45 9.37
N HIS A 144 12.83 -4.98 9.57
CA HIS A 144 11.61 -4.55 8.92
C HIS A 144 10.43 -4.54 9.90
N VAL A 145 9.34 -3.93 9.46
CA VAL A 145 8.05 -3.96 10.13
C VAL A 145 6.99 -4.34 9.12
N LEU A 146 6.35 -5.49 9.34
CA LEU A 146 5.16 -5.91 8.60
C LEU A 146 3.94 -5.17 9.15
N VAL A 147 3.11 -4.61 8.27
CA VAL A 147 1.89 -3.90 8.65
C VAL A 147 0.68 -4.51 7.94
N PHE A 148 -0.39 -4.72 8.72
CA PHE A 148 -1.72 -5.03 8.22
C PHE A 148 -2.55 -3.74 8.24
N LEU A 149 -2.89 -3.23 7.06
CA LEU A 149 -3.70 -2.04 6.90
C LEU A 149 -5.08 -2.44 6.38
N VAL A 150 -6.13 -2.10 7.12
CA VAL A 150 -7.53 -2.29 6.71
C VAL A 150 -7.96 -1.09 5.89
N ARG A 151 -8.56 -1.34 4.73
CA ARG A 151 -9.09 -0.30 3.84
C ARG A 151 -10.53 -0.60 3.45
N GLY A 152 -11.40 0.39 3.59
CA GLY A 152 -12.78 0.34 3.11
C GLY A 152 -12.84 0.37 1.59
N ILE A 153 -13.84 -0.30 1.02
CA ILE A 153 -14.04 -0.38 -0.43
C ILE A 153 -14.90 0.78 -0.92
N VAL A 154 -16.03 0.98 -0.25
CA VAL A 154 -17.04 1.99 -0.65
C VAL A 154 -16.83 3.34 0.04
N ASN A 155 -16.00 3.39 1.08
CA ASN A 155 -15.72 4.59 1.87
C ASN A 155 -14.21 4.81 2.01
N PRO A 156 -13.75 6.03 2.34
CA PRO A 156 -12.32 6.33 2.45
C PRO A 156 -11.67 5.80 3.74
N PHE A 157 -12.31 4.85 4.43
CA PHE A 157 -11.83 4.30 5.69
C PHE A 157 -10.47 3.61 5.52
N LYS A 158 -9.53 3.95 6.40
CA LYS A 158 -8.19 3.36 6.47
C LYS A 158 -7.82 3.22 7.93
N TYR A 159 -7.30 2.06 8.31
CA TYR A 159 -6.96 1.79 9.70
C TYR A 159 -5.77 0.84 9.80
N SER A 160 -4.66 1.35 10.37
CA SER A 160 -3.47 0.54 10.64
C SER A 160 -3.80 -0.42 11.78
N PHE A 161 -4.06 -1.68 11.44
CA PHE A 161 -4.67 -2.63 12.35
C PHE A 161 -3.66 -3.35 13.24
N ALA A 162 -2.60 -3.89 12.63
CA ALA A 162 -1.55 -4.61 13.35
C ALA A 162 -0.20 -4.35 12.72
N ASN A 163 0.85 -4.39 13.54
CA ASN A 163 2.23 -4.28 13.09
C ASN A 163 3.10 -5.30 13.80
N PHE A 164 4.08 -5.85 13.09
CA PHE A 164 4.96 -6.92 13.57
C PHE A 164 6.40 -6.55 13.26
N ALA A 165 7.31 -6.77 14.20
CA ALA A 165 8.73 -6.54 13.98
C ALA A 165 9.34 -7.80 13.36
N THR A 166 10.04 -7.65 12.23
CA THR A 166 10.45 -8.78 11.37
C THR A 166 11.87 -8.56 10.85
N THR A 167 12.52 -9.61 10.35
CA THR A 167 13.77 -9.47 9.57
C THR A 167 13.50 -9.57 8.08
N ASN A 168 12.77 -10.59 7.65
CA ASN A 168 12.08 -10.70 6.37
C ASN A 168 10.97 -11.71 6.60
N ILE A 169 9.71 -11.34 6.42
CA ILE A 169 8.60 -12.24 6.76
C ILE A 169 8.61 -13.48 5.86
N GLN A 170 8.50 -14.66 6.46
CA GLN A 170 8.33 -15.90 5.72
C GLN A 170 6.85 -16.23 5.52
N ALA A 171 6.52 -16.94 4.42
CA ALA A 171 5.14 -17.35 4.13
C ALA A 171 4.48 -18.13 5.29
N ILE A 172 5.25 -18.98 5.98
CA ILE A 172 4.77 -19.79 7.11
C ILE A 172 4.45 -18.95 8.35
N GLN A 173 5.10 -17.80 8.50
CA GLN A 173 4.84 -16.82 9.56
C GLN A 173 3.65 -15.93 9.20
N LEU A 174 3.59 -15.49 7.94
CA LEU A 174 2.51 -14.64 7.43
C LEU A 174 1.15 -15.36 7.46
N PHE A 175 1.14 -16.67 7.19
CA PHE A 175 -0.07 -17.47 7.11
C PHE A 175 -0.96 -17.41 8.37
N PRO A 176 -0.47 -17.75 9.59
CA PRO A 176 -1.27 -17.65 10.81
C PRO A 176 -1.62 -16.20 11.16
N LEU A 177 -0.72 -15.24 10.92
CA LEU A 177 -0.99 -13.82 11.18
C LEU A 177 -2.14 -13.29 10.30
N PHE A 178 -2.17 -13.72 9.04
CA PHE A 178 -3.24 -13.39 8.11
C PHE A 178 -4.59 -13.92 8.60
N TRP A 179 -4.70 -15.22 8.88
CA TRP A 179 -5.97 -15.79 9.32
C TRP A 179 -6.42 -15.30 10.70
N LYS A 180 -5.49 -14.98 11.60
CA LYS A 180 -5.79 -14.30 12.88
C LYS A 180 -6.29 -12.86 12.65
N THR A 181 -5.78 -12.16 11.64
CA THR A 181 -6.31 -10.85 11.24
C THR A 181 -7.73 -10.97 10.70
N VAL A 182 -7.96 -11.90 9.76
CA VAL A 182 -9.29 -12.13 9.17
C VAL A 182 -10.30 -12.52 10.25
N SER A 183 -9.93 -13.40 11.19
CA SER A 183 -10.83 -13.83 12.27
C SER A 183 -11.25 -12.68 13.17
N ILE A 184 -10.31 -11.81 13.59
CA ILE A 184 -10.65 -10.67 14.44
C ILE A 184 -11.56 -9.68 13.70
N LEU A 185 -11.29 -9.42 12.41
CA LEU A 185 -12.09 -8.47 11.63
C LEU A 185 -13.51 -8.97 11.39
N GLU A 186 -13.68 -10.23 10.99
CA GLU A 186 -15.01 -10.82 10.74
C GLU A 186 -15.77 -11.00 12.06
N LEU A 187 -15.17 -11.67 13.05
CA LEU A 187 -15.88 -12.10 14.26
C LEU A 187 -16.05 -10.97 15.30
N SER A 188 -15.04 -10.11 15.49
CA SER A 188 -15.03 -9.12 16.57
C SER A 188 -15.41 -7.71 16.10
N CYS A 189 -15.10 -7.36 14.85
CA CYS A 189 -15.37 -6.03 14.29
C CYS A 189 -16.58 -5.99 13.36
N ASN A 190 -17.12 -7.16 12.97
CA ASN A 190 -18.16 -7.28 11.94
C ASN A 190 -17.77 -6.53 10.65
N LEU A 191 -16.52 -6.77 10.21
CA LEU A 191 -15.96 -6.27 8.96
C LEU A 191 -15.72 -7.44 8.01
N LYS A 192 -16.26 -7.28 6.80
CA LYS A 192 -16.34 -8.28 5.75
C LYS A 192 -15.09 -8.21 4.87
N VAL A 193 -14.10 -9.07 5.12
CA VAL A 193 -12.87 -9.13 4.31
C VAL A 193 -13.17 -9.84 2.99
N ILE A 194 -12.93 -9.18 1.86
CA ILE A 194 -13.17 -9.78 0.53
C ILE A 194 -11.92 -9.88 -0.35
N ALA A 195 -10.88 -9.12 -0.04
CA ALA A 195 -9.65 -9.18 -0.80
C ALA A 195 -8.44 -8.83 0.06
N THR A 196 -7.29 -9.34 -0.36
CA THR A 196 -5.99 -9.01 0.21
C THR A 196 -5.05 -8.61 -0.91
N THR A 197 -4.32 -7.51 -0.74
CA THR A 197 -3.31 -7.05 -1.68
C THR A 197 -1.93 -7.04 -1.03
N SER A 198 -0.97 -7.62 -1.74
CA SER A 198 0.45 -7.60 -1.39
C SER A 198 1.31 -7.43 -2.62
N ASP A 199 2.58 -7.10 -2.42
CA ASP A 199 3.54 -7.04 -3.50
C ASP A 199 3.83 -8.45 -4.08
N GLY A 200 4.57 -8.46 -5.19
CA GLY A 200 4.97 -9.70 -5.85
C GLY A 200 6.15 -10.40 -5.18
N ALA A 201 6.51 -10.16 -3.91
CA ALA A 201 7.66 -10.81 -3.29
C ALA A 201 7.51 -12.35 -3.23
N SER A 202 8.64 -13.07 -3.18
CA SER A 202 8.64 -14.54 -3.16
C SER A 202 7.93 -15.12 -1.93
N CYS A 203 8.02 -14.47 -0.77
CA CYS A 203 7.29 -14.84 0.44
C CYS A 203 5.78 -14.70 0.25
N ASN A 204 5.31 -13.59 -0.32
CA ASN A 204 3.90 -13.32 -0.57
C ASN A 204 3.31 -14.29 -1.60
N ARG A 205 4.03 -14.57 -2.69
CA ARG A 205 3.61 -15.61 -3.65
C ARG A 205 3.55 -17.00 -3.02
N LYS A 206 4.53 -17.36 -2.19
CA LYS A 206 4.53 -18.64 -1.47
C LYS A 206 3.38 -18.71 -0.45
N PHE A 207 3.04 -17.60 0.20
CA PHE A 207 1.89 -17.50 1.09
C PHE A 207 0.57 -17.80 0.35
N PHE A 208 0.38 -17.25 -0.86
CA PHE A 208 -0.76 -17.60 -1.70
C PHE A 208 -0.72 -19.09 -2.11
N SER A 209 0.44 -19.63 -2.50
CA SER A 209 0.60 -21.06 -2.80
C SER A 209 0.29 -21.99 -1.62
N LEU A 210 0.51 -21.58 -0.37
CA LEU A 210 0.17 -22.39 0.80
C LEU A 210 -1.34 -22.67 0.91
N HIS A 211 -2.18 -21.84 0.30
CA HIS A 211 -3.63 -22.04 0.29
C HIS A 211 -4.11 -23.03 -0.79
N PHE A 212 -3.25 -23.46 -1.72
CA PHE A 212 -3.62 -24.30 -2.87
C PHE A 212 -4.30 -25.63 -2.48
N HIS A 213 -3.89 -26.23 -1.36
CA HIS A 213 -4.48 -27.49 -0.87
C HIS A 213 -5.75 -27.27 -0.03
N MET A 214 -6.10 -26.01 0.25
CA MET A 214 -7.28 -25.62 1.00
C MET A 214 -8.40 -25.09 0.10
N THR A 215 -8.14 -24.91 -1.20
CA THR A 215 -9.08 -24.38 -2.17
C THR A 215 -9.78 -25.48 -2.95
N GLU A 216 -10.97 -25.14 -3.47
CA GLU A 216 -11.72 -26.04 -4.36
C GLU A 216 -10.94 -26.23 -5.67
N MET A 217 -11.03 -27.43 -6.27
CA MET A 217 -10.24 -27.76 -7.47
C MET A 217 -10.51 -26.83 -8.65
N GLN A 218 -11.69 -26.21 -8.72
CA GLN A 218 -12.07 -25.25 -9.76
C GLN A 218 -11.34 -23.91 -9.66
N ASP A 219 -10.86 -23.56 -8.47
CA ASP A 219 -10.13 -22.30 -8.19
C ASP A 219 -8.61 -22.46 -8.30
N ASN A 220 -8.14 -23.69 -8.54
CA ASN A 220 -6.75 -24.01 -8.68
C ASN A 220 -6.28 -23.80 -10.11
N ASN A 221 -5.23 -23.01 -10.30
CA ASN A 221 -4.53 -22.98 -11.57
C ASN A 221 -3.78 -24.30 -11.75
N LYS A 222 -4.16 -25.12 -12.73
CA LYS A 222 -3.50 -26.43 -12.95
C LYS A 222 -2.04 -26.28 -13.40
N ASN A 223 -1.68 -25.14 -14.00
CA ASN A 223 -0.35 -24.89 -14.52
C ASN A 223 0.61 -24.33 -13.46
N VAL A 224 0.08 -23.75 -12.37
CA VAL A 224 0.88 -23.13 -11.30
C VAL A 224 0.26 -23.48 -9.95
N LYS A 225 1.04 -24.02 -9.00
CA LYS A 225 0.58 -24.31 -7.62
C LYS A 225 0.25 -23.02 -6.85
N PHE A 226 -0.84 -22.37 -7.22
CA PHE A 226 -1.26 -21.06 -6.77
C PHE A 226 -2.78 -20.98 -6.81
N THR A 227 -3.36 -20.21 -5.90
CA THR A 227 -4.79 -19.91 -5.88
C THR A 227 -5.02 -18.41 -5.80
N TYR A 228 -6.07 -17.93 -6.45
CA TYR A 228 -6.45 -16.52 -6.52
C TYR A 228 -7.55 -16.16 -5.54
N ARG A 229 -8.20 -17.15 -4.90
CA ARG A 229 -9.22 -16.94 -3.88
C ARG A 229 -9.33 -18.13 -2.94
N ILE A 230 -9.73 -17.88 -1.71
CA ILE A 230 -9.96 -18.92 -0.70
C ILE A 230 -11.26 -18.67 0.04
N LYS A 231 -12.01 -19.73 0.34
CA LYS A 231 -13.22 -19.63 1.16
C LYS A 231 -12.86 -19.08 2.56
N ASN A 232 -13.53 -18.02 2.97
CA ASN A 232 -13.33 -17.43 4.29
C ASN A 232 -14.02 -18.29 5.35
N LYS A 233 -13.24 -18.97 6.17
CA LYS A 233 -13.74 -19.84 7.24
C LYS A 233 -14.48 -19.10 8.37
N PHE A 234 -14.31 -17.79 8.44
CA PHE A 234 -14.91 -16.92 9.45
C PHE A 234 -16.09 -16.12 8.93
N ALA A 235 -16.47 -16.32 7.66
CA ALA A 235 -17.62 -15.66 7.05
C ALA A 235 -18.86 -16.57 7.14
N ASP A 236 -19.94 -16.03 7.70
CA ASP A 236 -21.22 -16.75 7.83
C ASP A 236 -21.96 -16.91 6.48
N ASP A 237 -21.54 -16.17 5.45
CA ASP A 237 -22.16 -16.10 4.12
C ASP A 237 -21.33 -16.81 3.04
N ASP A 238 -20.47 -17.77 3.42
CA ASP A 238 -19.64 -18.58 2.52
C ASP A 238 -18.75 -17.76 1.55
N ARG A 239 -18.47 -16.49 1.88
CA ARG A 239 -17.68 -15.59 1.03
C ARG A 239 -16.24 -16.05 0.84
N TYR A 240 -15.64 -15.63 -0.27
CA TYR A 240 -14.23 -15.83 -0.56
C TYR A 240 -13.42 -14.57 -0.22
N VAL A 241 -12.15 -14.78 0.11
CA VAL A 241 -11.12 -13.74 0.09
C VAL A 241 -10.28 -13.90 -1.16
N CYS A 242 -10.26 -12.88 -2.02
CA CYS A 242 -9.44 -12.85 -3.23
C CYS A 242 -8.00 -12.37 -2.92
N PHE A 243 -7.02 -13.01 -3.53
CA PHE A 243 -5.61 -12.63 -3.46
C PHE A 243 -5.24 -11.82 -4.70
N ILE A 244 -4.88 -10.55 -4.49
CA ILE A 244 -4.60 -9.59 -5.56
C ILE A 244 -3.15 -9.14 -5.44
N ALA A 245 -2.38 -9.25 -6.53
CA ALA A 245 -1.04 -8.68 -6.58
C ALA A 245 -1.12 -7.16 -6.83
N ASP A 246 -0.25 -6.38 -6.21
CA ASP A 246 -0.24 -4.92 -6.39
C ASP A 246 0.05 -4.49 -7.85
N PRO A 247 -0.91 -3.88 -8.57
CA PRO A 247 -0.70 -3.55 -9.99
C PRO A 247 0.43 -2.56 -10.29
N PRO A 248 0.64 -1.47 -9.50
CA PRO A 248 1.84 -0.63 -9.62
C PRO A 248 3.16 -1.41 -9.55
N HIS A 249 3.28 -2.39 -8.66
CA HIS A 249 4.43 -3.28 -8.61
C HIS A 249 4.55 -4.19 -9.85
N LEU A 250 3.44 -4.69 -10.39
CA LEU A 250 3.43 -5.49 -11.62
C LEU A 250 3.94 -4.68 -12.83
N ILE A 251 3.48 -3.43 -13.00
CA ILE A 251 3.94 -2.55 -14.09
C ILE A 251 5.44 -2.24 -13.99
N LYS A 252 5.94 -1.96 -12.77
CA LYS A 252 7.39 -1.81 -12.55
C LYS A 252 8.15 -3.06 -12.95
N THR A 253 7.64 -4.23 -12.58
CA THR A 253 8.25 -5.53 -12.90
C THR A 253 8.26 -5.76 -14.40
N ALA A 254 7.12 -5.55 -15.09
CA ALA A 254 7.00 -5.66 -16.53
C ALA A 254 8.00 -4.76 -17.27
N ARG A 255 8.16 -3.50 -16.84
CA ARG A 255 9.15 -2.58 -17.39
C ARG A 255 10.57 -3.07 -17.11
N ASN A 256 10.86 -3.48 -15.88
CA ASN A 256 12.20 -3.93 -15.51
C ASN A 256 12.61 -5.22 -16.26
N CYS A 257 11.67 -6.14 -16.51
CA CYS A 257 11.88 -7.29 -17.36
C CYS A 257 12.21 -6.87 -18.80
N LEU A 258 11.44 -5.93 -19.36
CA LEU A 258 11.70 -5.40 -20.70
C LEU A 258 13.08 -4.74 -20.80
N PHE A 259 13.44 -3.91 -19.81
CA PHE A 259 14.76 -3.26 -19.72
C PHE A 259 15.91 -4.26 -19.75
N HIS A 260 15.74 -5.44 -19.14
CA HIS A 260 16.75 -6.50 -19.12
C HIS A 260 16.70 -7.42 -20.34
N SER A 261 15.68 -7.29 -21.21
CA SER A 261 15.57 -8.07 -22.43
C SER A 261 16.72 -7.76 -23.39
N ALA A 262 17.49 -8.78 -23.77
CA ALA A 262 18.69 -8.69 -24.61
C ALA A 262 19.84 -7.81 -24.07
N SER A 263 19.80 -7.40 -22.79
CA SER A 263 20.88 -6.63 -22.17
C SER A 263 21.85 -7.55 -21.40
N GLY A 264 23.09 -7.70 -21.89
CA GLY A 264 24.15 -8.43 -21.20
C GLY A 264 23.84 -9.92 -21.02
N LYS A 265 23.74 -10.39 -19.76
CA LYS A 265 23.36 -11.78 -19.39
C LYS A 265 21.83 -12.00 -19.31
N GLY A 266 21.03 -11.03 -19.72
CA GLY A 266 19.57 -11.09 -19.66
C GLY A 266 18.97 -12.10 -20.64
N ARG A 267 17.82 -12.69 -20.28
CA ARG A 267 17.02 -13.48 -21.22
C ARG A 267 16.32 -12.55 -22.19
N TYR A 268 16.21 -12.97 -23.44
CA TYR A 268 15.31 -12.32 -24.39
C TYR A 268 13.88 -12.51 -23.88
N MET A 269 13.07 -11.46 -23.95
CA MET A 269 11.62 -11.62 -23.92
C MET A 269 11.16 -11.91 -25.35
N TRP A 270 10.22 -12.82 -25.51
CA TRP A 270 9.63 -13.15 -26.79
C TRP A 270 8.14 -13.41 -26.60
N ASN A 271 7.37 -13.13 -27.65
CA ASN A 271 6.00 -13.61 -27.75
C ASN A 271 5.85 -14.22 -29.14
N THR A 272 5.42 -15.47 -29.21
CA THR A 272 5.43 -16.29 -30.43
C THR A 272 6.84 -16.27 -31.05
N ASP A 273 6.99 -15.63 -32.21
CA ASP A 273 8.19 -15.70 -33.05
C ASP A 273 9.02 -14.42 -33.07
N SER A 274 8.68 -13.40 -32.26
CA SER A 274 9.43 -12.14 -32.25
C SER A 274 9.85 -11.71 -30.85
N HIS A 275 10.99 -11.01 -30.82
CA HIS A 275 11.58 -10.52 -29.58
C HIS A 275 10.96 -9.19 -29.15
N ILE A 276 10.78 -9.05 -27.84
CA ILE A 276 10.33 -7.83 -27.18
C ILE A 276 11.56 -7.21 -26.53
N LEU A 277 12.09 -6.16 -27.13
CA LEU A 277 13.40 -5.60 -26.77
C LEU A 277 13.30 -4.19 -26.20
N TRP A 278 14.17 -3.89 -25.23
CA TRP A 278 14.33 -2.52 -24.71
C TRP A 278 14.86 -1.56 -25.78
N ASN A 279 15.76 -2.06 -26.64
CA ASN A 279 16.41 -1.25 -27.65
C ASN A 279 15.42 -0.58 -28.59
N HIS A 280 14.32 -1.27 -28.95
CA HIS A 280 13.25 -0.66 -29.75
C HIS A 280 12.73 0.65 -29.15
N ILE A 281 12.63 0.75 -27.82
CA ILE A 281 12.18 1.97 -27.12
C ILE A 281 13.32 2.98 -26.98
N SER A 282 14.54 2.54 -26.66
CA SER A 282 15.67 3.46 -26.50
C SER A 282 16.07 4.12 -27.82
N ASP A 283 16.05 3.36 -28.91
CA ASP A 283 16.46 3.84 -30.22
C ASP A 283 15.45 4.86 -30.73
N LEU A 284 14.14 4.53 -30.64
CA LEU A 284 13.06 5.48 -30.91
C LEU A 284 13.22 6.77 -30.09
N PHE A 285 13.55 6.68 -28.80
CA PHE A 285 13.74 7.85 -27.96
C PHE A 285 14.92 8.71 -28.43
N TYR A 286 16.06 8.10 -28.77
CA TYR A 286 17.23 8.85 -29.25
C TYR A 286 17.03 9.46 -30.63
N GLU A 287 16.25 8.82 -31.50
CA GLU A 287 15.81 9.39 -32.77
C GLU A 287 14.87 10.58 -32.55
N ASP A 288 13.88 10.44 -31.66
CA ASP A 288 12.90 11.48 -31.33
C ASP A 288 13.55 12.75 -30.75
N LEU A 289 14.71 12.63 -30.08
CA LEU A 289 15.48 13.78 -29.59
C LEU A 289 16.02 14.68 -30.72
N ASN A 290 16.18 14.15 -31.93
CA ASN A 290 16.62 14.92 -33.09
C ASN A 290 15.45 15.61 -33.81
N CYS A 291 14.21 15.31 -33.43
CA CYS A 291 13.01 15.91 -33.99
C CYS A 291 12.68 17.23 -33.28
N GLY A 292 12.32 18.27 -34.04
CA GLY A 292 11.85 19.54 -33.46
C GLY A 292 10.49 19.45 -32.76
N LEU A 293 9.69 18.41 -33.08
CA LEU A 293 8.44 18.07 -32.43
C LEU A 293 8.50 16.62 -31.96
N HIS A 294 8.60 16.42 -30.65
CA HIS A 294 8.74 15.09 -30.05
C HIS A 294 7.44 14.28 -30.13
N THR A 295 7.57 13.04 -30.57
CA THR A 295 6.54 12.01 -30.65
C THR A 295 6.21 11.44 -29.28
N CYS A 296 7.21 11.35 -28.40
CA CYS A 296 7.09 10.80 -27.05
C CYS A 296 7.50 11.84 -25.98
N PRO A 297 6.80 13.00 -25.87
CA PRO A 297 7.24 14.12 -25.03
C PRO A 297 7.27 13.82 -23.52
N ASN A 298 6.60 12.75 -23.09
CA ASN A 298 6.60 12.30 -21.70
C ASN A 298 7.83 11.46 -21.33
N LEU A 299 8.57 10.96 -22.33
CA LEU A 299 9.80 10.23 -22.10
C LEU A 299 10.95 11.21 -21.90
N SER A 300 11.86 10.81 -21.03
CA SER A 300 13.07 11.55 -20.70
C SER A 300 14.22 10.57 -20.54
N LEU A 301 15.44 11.07 -20.43
CA LEU A 301 16.62 10.21 -20.27
C LEU A 301 16.50 9.27 -19.04
N GLU A 302 15.79 9.70 -17.99
CA GLU A 302 15.55 8.88 -16.79
C GLU A 302 14.64 7.66 -17.06
N HIS A 303 13.81 7.73 -18.11
CA HIS A 303 12.99 6.59 -18.54
C HIS A 303 13.83 5.53 -19.25
N ILE A 304 14.90 5.95 -19.94
CA ILE A 304 15.76 5.08 -20.75
C ILE A 304 16.93 4.54 -19.93
N ARG A 305 17.61 5.41 -19.16
CA ARG A 305 18.76 5.06 -18.32
C ARG A 305 18.33 4.86 -16.87
N LEU A 306 18.00 3.62 -16.54
CA LEU A 306 17.40 3.30 -15.25
C LEU A 306 18.42 3.23 -14.10
N SER A 307 18.40 4.23 -13.22
CA SER A 307 19.04 4.15 -11.90
C SER A 307 18.25 3.24 -10.93
N PRO A 308 18.83 2.82 -9.78
CA PRO A 308 18.09 2.09 -8.74
C PRO A 308 16.80 2.80 -8.29
N PHE A 309 16.81 4.14 -8.20
CA PHE A 309 15.62 4.92 -7.86
C PHE A 309 14.58 4.92 -8.99
N SER A 310 15.04 5.10 -10.23
CA SER A 310 14.17 5.11 -11.42
C SER A 310 13.52 3.73 -11.67
N LYS A 311 14.18 2.63 -11.27
CA LYS A 311 13.61 1.27 -11.28
C LYS A 311 12.40 1.12 -10.37
N MET A 312 12.34 1.89 -9.28
CA MET A 312 11.26 1.86 -8.29
C MET A 312 10.14 2.87 -8.57
N ASN A 313 10.33 3.77 -9.53
CA ASN A 313 9.37 4.82 -9.85
C ASN A 313 8.26 4.30 -10.79
N VAL A 314 7.04 4.18 -10.26
CA VAL A 314 5.85 3.71 -11.01
C VAL A 314 5.51 4.65 -12.17
N ARG A 315 5.67 5.97 -11.99
CA ARG A 315 5.35 6.95 -13.05
C ARG A 315 6.19 6.69 -14.30
N LEU A 316 7.50 6.52 -14.13
CA LEU A 316 8.41 6.23 -15.25
C LEU A 316 8.04 4.92 -15.93
N ALA A 317 7.70 3.89 -15.15
CA ALA A 317 7.32 2.59 -15.71
C ALA A 317 6.02 2.67 -16.53
N ALA A 318 4.99 3.35 -16.01
CA ALA A 318 3.73 3.54 -16.72
C ALA A 318 3.87 4.41 -17.98
N GLN A 319 4.74 5.44 -17.95
CA GLN A 319 4.99 6.28 -19.14
C GLN A 319 5.74 5.52 -20.25
N VAL A 320 6.66 4.62 -19.89
CA VAL A 320 7.32 3.73 -20.86
C VAL A 320 6.33 2.73 -21.47
N LEU A 321 5.51 2.08 -20.63
CA LEU A 321 4.50 1.11 -21.06
C LEU A 321 3.16 1.81 -21.35
N SER A 322 3.20 2.85 -22.19
CA SER A 322 2.05 3.68 -22.50
C SER A 322 1.54 3.46 -23.93
N SER A 323 0.28 3.84 -24.16
CA SER A 323 -0.30 3.83 -25.51
C SER A 323 0.44 4.77 -26.48
N SER A 324 0.92 5.94 -26.02
CA SER A 324 1.70 6.84 -26.87
C SER A 324 3.00 6.21 -27.37
N VAL A 325 3.71 5.47 -26.52
CA VAL A 325 4.93 4.76 -26.93
C VAL A 325 4.59 3.62 -27.89
N SER A 326 3.48 2.90 -27.67
CA SER A 326 3.00 1.88 -28.60
C SER A 326 2.72 2.45 -29.99
N ILE A 327 1.99 3.57 -30.07
CA ILE A 327 1.67 4.22 -31.35
C ILE A 327 2.94 4.71 -32.05
N ALA A 328 3.86 5.32 -31.31
CA ALA A 328 5.13 5.79 -31.87
C ALA A 328 5.96 4.64 -32.44
N LEU A 329 6.07 3.51 -31.72
CA LEU A 329 6.76 2.32 -32.22
C LEU A 329 6.09 1.73 -33.46
N LYS A 330 4.75 1.70 -33.54
CA LYS A 330 4.03 1.21 -34.72
C LYS A 330 4.19 2.13 -35.94
N THR A 331 4.33 3.43 -35.70
CA THR A 331 4.34 4.43 -36.78
C THR A 331 5.75 4.68 -37.32
N PHE A 332 6.73 4.74 -36.43
CA PHE A 332 8.10 5.16 -36.74
C PHE A 332 9.16 4.10 -36.41
N GLY A 333 8.80 3.08 -35.61
CA GLY A 333 9.73 2.01 -35.26
C GLY A 333 9.93 1.01 -36.41
N PRO A 334 10.99 0.20 -36.35
CA PRO A 334 11.25 -0.84 -37.33
C PRO A 334 10.19 -1.96 -37.23
N ALA A 335 10.04 -2.78 -38.27
CA ALA A 335 9.00 -3.82 -38.32
C ALA A 335 9.12 -4.83 -37.15
N GLU A 336 10.34 -5.12 -36.71
CA GLU A 336 10.66 -5.99 -35.58
C GLU A 336 10.15 -5.43 -34.24
N ALA A 337 9.91 -4.12 -34.15
CA ALA A 337 9.40 -3.48 -32.94
C ALA A 337 7.89 -3.68 -32.71
N SER A 338 7.16 -4.28 -33.66
CA SER A 338 5.71 -4.47 -33.56
C SER A 338 5.30 -5.19 -32.26
N ARG A 339 6.03 -6.23 -31.85
CA ARG A 339 5.72 -6.95 -30.58
C ARG A 339 6.05 -6.15 -29.33
N THR A 340 7.10 -5.31 -29.36
CA THR A 340 7.33 -4.35 -28.26
C THR A 340 6.19 -3.34 -28.17
N ALA A 341 5.68 -2.87 -29.31
CA ALA A 341 4.56 -1.94 -29.33
C ALA A 341 3.28 -2.57 -28.77
N GLU A 342 2.95 -3.81 -29.16
CA GLU A 342 1.84 -4.58 -28.60
C GLU A 342 1.99 -4.78 -27.09
N TYR A 343 3.19 -5.10 -26.62
CA TYR A 343 3.48 -5.24 -25.19
C TYR A 343 3.23 -3.95 -24.41
N CYS A 344 3.67 -2.79 -24.93
CA CYS A 344 3.38 -1.50 -24.32
C CYS A 344 1.87 -1.21 -24.25
N GLN A 345 1.13 -1.48 -25.33
CA GLN A 345 -0.32 -1.27 -25.34
C GLN A 345 -1.04 -2.20 -24.37
N MET A 346 -0.64 -3.47 -24.32
CA MET A 346 -1.21 -4.48 -23.44
C MET A 346 -1.10 -4.06 -21.97
N PHE A 347 0.10 -3.65 -21.53
CA PHE A 347 0.31 -3.21 -20.15
C PHE A 347 -0.32 -1.85 -19.84
N ASN A 348 -0.40 -0.93 -20.81
CA ASN A 348 -1.18 0.30 -20.67
C ASN A 348 -2.64 -0.02 -20.34
N ASN A 349 -3.27 -0.83 -21.19
CA ASN A 349 -4.67 -1.22 -21.07
C ASN A 349 -4.95 -1.96 -19.76
N PHE A 350 -4.07 -2.91 -19.39
CA PHE A 350 -4.15 -3.62 -18.12
C PHE A 350 -4.13 -2.64 -16.94
N PHE A 351 -3.15 -1.73 -16.91
CA PHE A 351 -2.98 -0.81 -15.79
C PHE A 351 -4.14 0.18 -15.67
N ASP A 352 -4.70 0.65 -16.79
CA ASP A 352 -5.86 1.52 -16.80
C ASP A 352 -7.11 0.80 -16.24
N CYS A 353 -7.33 -0.47 -16.60
CA CYS A 353 -8.44 -1.30 -16.07
C CYS A 353 -8.40 -1.45 -14.55
N VAL A 354 -7.21 -1.66 -13.97
CA VAL A 354 -7.04 -1.96 -12.55
C VAL A 354 -6.74 -0.73 -11.68
N ASN A 355 -6.72 0.46 -12.29
CA ASN A 355 -6.41 1.74 -11.62
C ASN A 355 -7.48 2.80 -11.89
N VAL A 356 -8.73 2.38 -12.11
CA VAL A 356 -9.89 3.27 -12.25
C VAL A 356 -10.14 4.00 -10.92
N LYS A 357 -10.28 5.33 -10.99
CA LYS A 357 -10.43 6.20 -9.79
C LYS A 357 -11.77 6.90 -9.69
N ASN A 358 -12.40 7.19 -10.81
CA ASN A 358 -13.65 7.91 -10.89
C ASN A 358 -14.34 7.62 -12.23
N ILE A 359 -15.61 8.01 -12.31
CA ILE A 359 -16.48 7.79 -13.48
C ILE A 359 -16.18 8.73 -14.66
N VAL A 360 -15.38 9.78 -14.46
CA VAL A 360 -15.18 10.87 -15.44
C VAL A 360 -13.87 10.68 -16.24
N ASP A 361 -12.90 9.96 -15.67
CA ASP A 361 -11.57 9.81 -16.26
C ASP A 361 -11.61 9.11 -17.62
N CYS A 362 -12.53 8.15 -17.83
CA CYS A 362 -12.74 7.52 -19.14
C CYS A 362 -13.06 8.57 -20.22
N THR A 363 -14.08 9.39 -19.99
CA THR A 363 -14.51 10.42 -20.95
C THR A 363 -13.44 11.50 -21.15
N ARG A 364 -12.84 11.98 -20.06
CA ARG A 364 -11.82 13.04 -20.09
C ARG A 364 -10.57 12.61 -20.86
N LYS A 365 -10.13 11.36 -20.69
CA LYS A 365 -8.94 10.81 -21.35
C LYS A 365 -9.26 10.14 -22.69
N GLN A 366 -10.54 10.00 -23.03
CA GLN A 366 -11.01 9.18 -24.15
C GLN A 366 -10.43 7.77 -24.12
N ASN A 367 -10.44 7.14 -22.95
CA ASN A 367 -9.84 5.83 -22.72
C ASN A 367 -10.85 4.83 -22.13
N PRO A 368 -11.42 3.92 -22.96
CA PRO A 368 -12.37 2.90 -22.51
C PRO A 368 -11.84 1.97 -21.42
N PHE A 369 -10.52 1.74 -21.37
CA PHE A 369 -9.93 0.89 -20.32
C PHE A 369 -9.95 1.56 -18.94
N SER A 370 -10.17 2.88 -18.86
CA SER A 370 -10.34 3.61 -17.59
C SER A 370 -11.80 3.69 -17.12
N GLU A 371 -12.74 3.02 -17.78
CA GLU A 371 -14.16 3.03 -17.38
C GLU A 371 -14.41 2.08 -16.19
N PRO A 372 -15.25 2.45 -15.22
CA PRO A 372 -15.69 1.51 -14.18
C PRO A 372 -16.34 0.26 -14.78
N PHE A 373 -16.23 -0.86 -14.08
CA PHE A 373 -16.95 -2.08 -14.46
C PHE A 373 -18.39 -2.02 -13.93
N TYR A 374 -19.36 -2.14 -14.84
CA TYR A 374 -20.79 -2.17 -14.48
C TYR A 374 -21.44 -3.54 -14.70
N LEU A 375 -20.86 -4.36 -15.58
CA LEU A 375 -21.42 -5.63 -16.02
C LEU A 375 -20.37 -6.74 -15.89
N ILE A 376 -20.83 -7.94 -15.52
CA ILE A 376 -19.97 -9.13 -15.47
C ILE A 376 -19.57 -9.57 -16.88
N SER A 377 -20.41 -9.28 -17.88
CA SER A 377 -20.18 -9.57 -19.29
C SER A 377 -19.35 -8.50 -20.01
N ASP A 378 -18.67 -7.61 -19.29
CA ASP A 378 -17.82 -6.59 -19.89
C ASP A 378 -16.66 -7.26 -20.67
N GLU A 379 -16.54 -6.94 -21.95
CA GLU A 379 -15.50 -7.51 -22.83
C GLU A 379 -14.08 -7.26 -22.30
N ARG A 380 -13.86 -6.21 -21.50
CA ARG A 380 -12.56 -5.96 -20.87
C ARG A 380 -12.23 -6.98 -19.79
N LEU A 381 -13.23 -7.53 -19.08
CA LEU A 381 -13.03 -8.62 -18.12
C LEU A 381 -12.70 -9.93 -18.84
N LYS A 382 -13.37 -10.18 -19.97
CA LYS A 382 -13.06 -11.32 -20.85
C LYS A 382 -11.65 -11.21 -21.41
N TRP A 383 -11.28 -10.04 -21.94
CA TRP A 383 -9.92 -9.75 -22.41
C TRP A 383 -8.86 -9.98 -21.33
N LEU A 384 -9.10 -9.53 -20.09
CA LEU A 384 -8.18 -9.78 -18.97
C LEU A 384 -7.97 -11.28 -18.70
N THR A 385 -9.01 -12.10 -18.91
CA THR A 385 -8.97 -13.55 -18.67
C THR A 385 -8.33 -14.31 -19.84
N GLU A 386 -8.46 -13.82 -21.06
CA GLU A 386 -7.91 -14.47 -22.26
C GLU A 386 -6.43 -14.13 -22.48
N VAL A 387 -5.99 -12.94 -22.06
CA VAL A 387 -4.63 -12.43 -22.29
C VAL A 387 -3.66 -12.74 -21.16
N PHE A 388 -4.11 -12.77 -19.91
CA PHE A 388 -3.30 -13.02 -18.71
C PHE A 388 -3.69 -14.33 -18.03
#